data_AF-A0A8R2H7P9-F1
#
_entry.id   AF-A0A8R2H7P9-F1
#
_cell.length_a   1.000
_cell.length_b   1.000
_cell.length_c   1.000
_cell.angle_alpha   90.00
_cell.angle_beta   90.00
_cell.angle_gamma   90.00
#
_symmetry.space_group_name_H-M   'P 1'
#
loop_
_entity.id
_entity.type
_entity.pdbx_description
1 polymer ?
#
loop_
_entity_poly.entity_id
_entity_poly.type
_entity_poly.pdbx_seq_one_letter_code
_entity_poly.pdbx_strand_id
1 'polypeptide(L)'
;MSVNAETRFYLSKGIMTLEESKKLNDDREFLDYSLLIGDSTEDQLYKQIEVEIEIFHKCLAIIKKENLNDKHTKLLLLMLFDRINNMFAYMFYLFPINVEHALKFVQFCSNHLSLIFPHRSQ
;
A
#
# COMPACT_ATOMS: atom_id res chain seq x y z
N MET A 1 -2.39 10.30 -20.81
CA MET A 1 -2.08 9.62 -19.53
C MET A 1 -2.95 8.38 -19.42
N SER A 2 -2.35 7.19 -19.52
CA SER A 2 -3.06 5.93 -19.29
C SER A 2 -3.51 5.89 -17.84
N VAL A 3 -4.83 5.88 -17.58
CA VAL A 3 -5.33 5.67 -16.22
C VAL A 3 -4.99 4.23 -15.82
N ASN A 4 -4.05 4.08 -14.88
CA ASN A 4 -3.64 2.79 -14.33
C ASN A 4 -4.87 2.03 -13.81
N ALA A 5 -4.87 0.69 -13.89
CA ALA A 5 -5.93 -0.16 -13.38
C ALA A 5 -6.23 0.11 -11.89
N GLU A 6 -5.21 0.46 -11.10
CA GLU A 6 -5.33 0.92 -9.72
C GLU A 6 -6.18 2.19 -9.62
N THR A 7 -5.81 3.28 -10.32
CA THR A 7 -6.57 4.53 -10.35
C THR A 7 -8.00 4.32 -10.87
N ARG A 8 -8.20 3.46 -11.89
CA ARG A 8 -9.55 3.13 -12.36
C ARG A 8 -10.41 2.48 -11.28
N PHE A 9 -9.83 1.54 -10.52
CA PHE A 9 -10.52 0.92 -9.40
C PHE A 9 -10.90 1.96 -8.34
N TYR A 10 -9.96 2.83 -7.98
CA TYR A 10 -10.18 3.88 -6.99
C TYR A 10 -11.33 4.82 -7.34
N LEU A 11 -11.34 5.32 -8.57
CA LEU A 11 -12.37 6.22 -9.07
C LEU A 11 -13.73 5.51 -9.18
N SER A 12 -13.75 4.32 -9.77
CA SER A 12 -15.01 3.58 -9.97
C SER A 12 -15.67 3.12 -8.68
N LYS A 13 -14.89 2.91 -7.62
CA LYS A 13 -15.38 2.49 -6.31
C LYS A 13 -15.52 3.65 -5.31
N GLY A 14 -15.25 4.89 -5.73
CA GLY A 14 -15.35 6.07 -4.87
C GLY A 14 -14.40 6.01 -3.67
N ILE A 15 -13.24 5.35 -3.81
CA ILE A 15 -12.21 5.26 -2.76
C ILE A 15 -11.52 6.61 -2.58
N MET A 16 -11.29 7.30 -3.69
CA MET A 16 -10.71 8.63 -3.76
C MET A 16 -11.14 9.33 -5.05
N THR A 17 -11.04 10.65 -5.07
CA THR A 17 -11.28 11.49 -6.24
C THR A 17 -10.09 11.44 -7.20
N LEU A 18 -10.27 12.00 -8.40
CA LEU A 18 -9.18 12.13 -9.37
C LEU A 18 -8.06 13.05 -8.85
N GLU A 19 -8.42 14.08 -8.09
CA GLU A 19 -7.46 15.02 -7.50
C GLU A 19 -6.65 14.35 -6.39
N GLU A 20 -7.32 13.59 -5.52
CA GLU A 20 -6.65 12.78 -4.49
C GLU A 20 -5.74 11.72 -5.10
N SER A 21 -6.17 11.04 -6.18
CA SER A 21 -5.32 10.07 -6.87
C SER A 21 -4.12 10.70 -7.56
N LYS A 22 -4.24 11.92 -8.09
CA LYS A 22 -3.09 12.65 -8.66
C LYS A 22 -2.11 13.00 -7.56
N LYS A 23 -2.60 13.60 -6.47
CA LYS A 23 -1.78 13.95 -5.32
C LYS A 23 -1.04 12.74 -4.75
N LEU A 24 -1.73 11.61 -4.60
CA LEU A 24 -1.11 10.36 -4.14
C LEU A 24 0.04 9.91 -5.04
N ASN A 25 -0.11 10.03 -6.36
CA ASN A 25 0.97 9.69 -7.30
C ASN A 25 2.12 10.69 -7.20
N ASP A 26 1.82 11.99 -7.09
CA ASP A 26 2.83 13.04 -6.91
C ASP A 26 3.63 12.82 -5.61
N ASP A 27 2.94 12.49 -4.50
CA ASP A 27 3.54 12.19 -3.20
C ASP A 27 4.44 10.94 -3.26
N ARG A 28 4.01 9.90 -4.00
CA ARG A 28 4.82 8.69 -4.25
C ARG A 28 6.06 8.98 -5.08
N GLU A 29 5.92 9.71 -6.19
CA GLU A 29 7.04 10.08 -7.05
C GLU A 29 8.05 10.96 -6.31
N PHE A 30 7.57 11.88 -5.48
CA PHE A 30 8.42 12.69 -4.62
C PHE A 30 9.19 11.83 -3.63
N LEU A 31 8.52 10.90 -2.94
CA LEU A 31 9.18 10.00 -1.99
C LEU A 31 10.23 9.11 -2.68
N ASP A 32 9.90 8.52 -3.84
CA ASP A 32 10.83 7.69 -4.60
C ASP A 32 12.09 8.49 -5.00
N TYR A 33 11.90 9.74 -5.43
CA TYR A 33 13.01 10.64 -5.72
C TYR A 33 13.83 10.96 -4.47
N SER A 34 13.19 11.33 -3.36
CA SER A 34 13.86 11.61 -2.08
C SER A 34 14.61 10.40 -1.54
N LEU A 35 14.09 9.18 -1.71
CA LEU A 35 14.77 7.93 -1.33
C LEU A 35 16.00 7.70 -2.19
N LEU A 36 15.92 7.94 -3.51
CA LEU A 36 17.03 7.77 -4.44
C LEU A 36 18.20 8.72 -4.13
N ILE A 37 17.91 9.97 -3.78
CA ILE A 37 18.95 10.96 -3.47
C ILE A 37 19.41 10.94 -2.01
N GLY A 38 18.79 10.12 -1.15
CA GLY A 38 19.13 9.99 0.26
C GLY A 38 18.67 11.16 1.15
N ASP A 39 17.65 11.92 0.71
CA ASP A 39 17.12 13.09 1.43
C ASP A 39 15.80 12.78 2.17
N SER A 40 15.34 11.53 2.13
CA SER A 40 14.14 11.10 2.87
C SER A 40 14.38 11.01 4.36
N THR A 41 13.39 11.37 5.16
CA THR A 41 13.36 11.08 6.59
C THR A 41 12.52 9.84 6.92
N GLU A 42 12.79 9.24 8.08
CA GLU A 42 11.98 8.13 8.61
C GLU A 42 10.49 8.52 8.71
N ASP A 43 10.20 9.71 9.23
CA ASP A 43 8.83 10.22 9.39
C ASP A 43 8.10 10.39 8.05
N GLN A 44 8.79 10.87 7.01
CA GLN A 44 8.20 11.02 5.68
C GLN A 44 7.83 9.65 5.09
N LEU A 45 8.74 8.69 5.19
CA LEU A 45 8.50 7.32 4.72
C LEU A 45 7.37 6.65 5.52
N TYR A 46 7.35 6.82 6.85
CA TYR A 46 6.32 6.25 7.71
C TYR A 46 4.94 6.86 7.42
N LYS A 47 4.87 8.17 7.24
CA LYS A 47 3.62 8.84 6.86
C LYS A 47 3.07 8.30 5.53
N GLN A 48 3.93 8.03 4.54
CA GLN A 48 3.48 7.43 3.29
C GLN A 48 2.99 6.00 3.49
N ILE A 49 3.68 5.21 4.32
CA ILE A 49 3.24 3.85 4.68
C ILE A 49 1.83 3.86 5.29
N GLU A 50 1.54 4.80 6.20
CA GLU A 50 0.21 4.93 6.79
C GLU A 50 -0.88 5.21 5.73
N VAL A 51 -0.58 6.09 4.77
CA VAL A 51 -1.48 6.38 3.63
C VAL A 51 -1.72 5.12 2.79
N GLU A 52 -0.67 4.37 2.45
CA GLU A 52 -0.81 3.12 1.68
C GLU A 52 -1.63 2.06 2.43
N ILE A 53 -1.42 1.92 3.75
CA ILE A 53 -2.18 1.00 4.59
C ILE A 53 -3.67 1.37 4.60
N GLU A 54 -3.99 2.66 4.74
CA GLU A 54 -5.37 3.13 4.72
C GLU A 54 -6.06 2.81 3.38
N ILE A 55 -5.35 3.05 2.27
CA ILE A 55 -5.83 2.72 0.93
C ILE A 55 -6.05 1.21 0.79
N PHE A 56 -5.12 0.39 1.28
CA PHE A 56 -5.27 -1.07 1.29
C PHE A 56 -6.52 -1.49 2.07
N HIS A 57 -6.76 -0.94 3.26
CA HIS A 57 -7.95 -1.25 4.06
C HIS A 57 -9.24 -0.81 3.37
N LYS A 58 -9.28 0.38 2.77
CA LYS A 58 -10.43 0.87 1.98
C LYS A 58 -10.74 -0.07 0.81
N CYS A 59 -9.72 -0.46 0.06
CA CYS A 59 -9.86 -1.43 -1.04
C CYS A 59 -10.40 -2.77 -0.53
N LEU A 60 -9.81 -3.31 0.53
CA LEU A 60 -10.21 -4.58 1.12
C LEU A 60 -11.66 -4.55 1.62
N ALA A 61 -12.08 -3.46 2.25
CA ALA A 61 -13.45 -3.30 2.74
C ALA A 61 -14.48 -3.34 1.60
N ILE A 62 -14.21 -2.65 0.48
CA ILE A 62 -15.08 -2.64 -0.69
C ILE A 62 -15.12 -4.02 -1.35
N ILE A 63 -13.94 -4.64 -1.54
CA ILE A 63 -13.82 -5.98 -2.13
C ILE A 63 -14.63 -7.01 -1.32
N LYS A 64 -14.54 -6.97 0.02
CA LYS A 64 -15.34 -7.84 0.90
C LYS A 64 -16.84 -7.51 0.82
N LYS A 65 -17.21 -6.22 0.87
CA LYS A 65 -18.61 -5.78 0.86
C LYS A 65 -19.33 -6.15 -0.44
N GLU A 66 -18.65 -6.04 -1.56
CA GLU A 66 -19.20 -6.33 -2.89
C GLU A 66 -18.94 -7.77 -3.35
N ASN A 67 -18.30 -8.60 -2.52
CA ASN A 67 -17.92 -9.98 -2.82
C ASN A 67 -17.12 -10.11 -4.14
N LEU A 68 -16.23 -9.15 -4.40
CA LEU A 68 -15.39 -9.13 -5.60
C LEU A 68 -14.21 -10.08 -5.40
N ASN A 69 -14.33 -11.33 -5.85
CA ASN A 69 -13.29 -12.35 -5.69
C ASN A 69 -12.57 -12.69 -7.01
N ASP A 70 -12.54 -11.73 -7.93
CA ASP A 70 -11.95 -11.91 -9.25
C ASP A 70 -10.41 -11.73 -9.25
N LYS A 71 -9.78 -12.08 -10.38
CA LYS A 71 -8.32 -12.02 -10.52
C LYS A 71 -7.77 -10.60 -10.40
N HIS A 72 -8.50 -9.57 -10.84
CA HIS A 72 -8.03 -8.18 -10.84
C HIS A 72 -8.04 -7.60 -9.44
N THR A 73 -9.08 -7.86 -8.64
CA THR A 73 -9.15 -7.42 -7.24
C THR A 73 -8.09 -8.10 -6.37
N LYS A 74 -7.82 -9.39 -6.60
CA LYS A 74 -6.69 -10.09 -5.95
C LYS A 74 -5.33 -9.49 -6.33
N LEU A 75 -5.12 -9.20 -7.61
CA LEU A 75 -3.89 -8.58 -8.07
C LEU A 75 -3.70 -7.18 -7.47
N LEU A 76 -4.77 -6.39 -7.39
CA LEU A 76 -4.74 -5.08 -6.74
C LEU A 76 -4.30 -5.19 -5.28
N LEU A 77 -4.93 -6.07 -4.49
CA LEU A 77 -4.55 -6.27 -3.08
C LEU A 77 -3.11 -6.76 -2.94
N LEU A 78 -2.66 -7.66 -3.81
CA LEU A 78 -1.27 -8.13 -3.82
C LEU A 78 -0.30 -6.98 -4.11
N MET A 79 -0.56 -6.15 -5.13
CA MET A 79 0.30 -5.01 -5.47
C MET A 79 0.38 -3.99 -4.32
N LEU A 80 -0.75 -3.70 -3.67
CA LEU A 80 -0.78 -2.78 -2.52
C LEU A 80 -0.04 -3.36 -1.31
N PHE A 81 -0.24 -4.64 -1.04
CA PHE A 81 0.47 -5.35 0.04
C PHE A 81 1.99 -5.35 -0.20
N ASP A 82 2.43 -5.66 -1.43
CA ASP A 82 3.83 -5.65 -1.81
C ASP A 82 4.45 -4.26 -1.69
N ARG A 83 3.74 -3.21 -2.14
CA ARG A 83 4.19 -1.83 -1.98
C ARG A 83 4.43 -1.45 -0.52
N ILE A 84 3.48 -1.77 0.36
CA ILE A 84 3.61 -1.51 1.80
C ILE A 84 4.81 -2.25 2.38
N ASN A 85 4.99 -3.53 2.03
CA ASN A 85 6.14 -4.31 2.50
C ASN A 85 7.46 -3.72 2.03
N ASN A 86 7.56 -3.29 0.77
CA ASN A 86 8.76 -2.68 0.22
C ASN A 86 9.09 -1.36 0.92
N MET A 87 8.09 -0.53 1.23
CA MET A 87 8.31 0.70 2.00
C MET A 87 8.83 0.43 3.43
N PHE A 88 8.26 -0.56 4.14
CA PHE A 88 8.82 -0.98 5.43
C PHE A 88 10.23 -1.55 5.30
N ALA A 89 10.51 -2.34 4.26
CA ALA A 89 11.85 -2.86 4.01
C ALA A 89 12.86 -1.73 3.78
N TYR A 90 12.51 -0.71 2.99
CA TYR A 90 13.36 0.48 2.83
C TYR A 90 13.56 1.22 4.14
N MET A 91 12.52 1.34 4.97
CA MET A 91 12.64 1.99 6.28
C MET A 91 13.66 1.30 7.16
N PHE A 92 13.56 -0.02 7.32
CA PHE A 92 14.49 -0.78 8.16
C PHE A 92 15.90 -0.90 7.57
N TYR A 93 16.04 -0.68 6.26
CA TYR A 93 17.34 -0.62 5.60
C TYR A 93 18.03 0.73 5.79
N LEU A 94 17.28 1.84 5.71
CA LEU A 94 17.82 3.20 5.72
C LEU A 94 17.94 3.81 7.12
N PHE A 95 17.10 3.39 8.06
CA PHE A 95 17.00 4.00 9.39
C PHE A 95 17.17 2.96 10.52
N PRO A 96 17.59 3.39 11.72
CA PRO A 96 17.58 2.52 12.89
C PRO A 96 16.18 1.92 13.12
N ILE A 97 16.14 0.65 13.50
CA ILE A 97 14.86 -0.04 13.70
C ILE A 97 14.12 0.56 14.90
N ASN A 98 12.99 1.20 14.60
CA ASN A 98 12.01 1.61 15.60
C ASN A 98 11.08 0.45 15.94
N VAL A 99 10.96 0.12 17.22
CA VAL A 99 10.13 -1.00 17.71
C VAL A 99 8.65 -0.81 17.36
N GLU A 100 8.13 0.41 17.43
CA GLU A 100 6.73 0.69 17.10
C GLU A 100 6.46 0.45 15.62
N HIS A 101 7.35 0.92 14.73
CA HIS A 101 7.26 0.68 13.29
C HIS A 101 7.38 -0.82 12.95
N ALA A 102 8.28 -1.54 13.62
CA ALA A 102 8.41 -3.00 13.45
C ALA A 102 7.15 -3.75 13.89
N LEU A 103 6.55 -3.37 15.03
CA LEU A 103 5.30 -3.95 15.50
C LEU A 103 4.15 -3.68 14.52
N LYS A 104 4.06 -2.47 13.97
CA LYS A 104 3.07 -2.11 12.94
C LYS A 104 3.21 -2.97 11.69
N PHE A 105 4.44 -3.18 11.23
CA PHE A 105 4.73 -4.07 10.10
C PHE A 105 4.29 -5.51 10.37
N VAL A 106 4.71 -6.08 11.51
CA VAL A 106 4.34 -7.44 11.91
C VAL A 106 2.82 -7.59 12.04
N GLN A 107 2.14 -6.60 12.62
CA GLN A 107 0.69 -6.60 12.74
C GLN A 107 0.00 -6.54 11.37
N PHE A 108 0.50 -5.69 10.47
CA PHE A 108 -0.01 -5.61 9.10
C PHE A 108 0.13 -6.96 8.37
N CYS A 109 1.31 -7.57 8.40
CA CYS A 109 1.52 -8.89 7.80
C CYS A 109 0.62 -9.95 8.44
N SER A 110 0.58 -10.03 9.77
CA SER A 110 -0.20 -11.05 10.49
C SER A 110 -1.70 -11.00 10.13
N ASN A 111 -2.24 -9.80 9.93
CA ASN A 111 -3.64 -9.61 9.61
C ASN A 111 -4.01 -9.94 8.16
N HIS A 112 -3.06 -9.82 7.23
CA HIS A 112 -3.38 -9.82 5.79
C HIS A 112 -2.65 -10.89 4.98
N LEU A 113 -1.58 -11.51 5.49
CA LEU A 113 -0.77 -12.47 4.74
C LEU A 113 -1.59 -13.66 4.24
N SER A 114 -2.51 -14.20 5.06
CA SER A 114 -3.40 -15.31 4.68
C SER A 114 -4.44 -14.94 3.61
N LEU A 115 -4.79 -13.66 3.50
CA LEU A 115 -5.69 -13.15 2.47
C LEU A 115 -4.95 -13.05 1.12
N ILE A 116 -3.68 -12.65 1.14
CA ILE A 116 -2.85 -12.45 -0.04
C ILE A 116 -2.29 -13.77 -0.56
N PHE A 117 -1.79 -14.61 0.34
CA PHE A 117 -1.23 -15.93 0.07
C PHE A 117 -2.07 -17.01 0.77
N PRO A 118 -3.28 -17.30 0.26
CA PRO A 118 -4.09 -18.36 0.84
C PRO A 118 -3.32 -19.67 0.75
N HIS A 119 -3.10 -20.33 1.88
CA HIS A 119 -2.55 -21.67 1.90
C HIS A 119 -3.43 -22.54 1.00
N ARG A 120 -2.85 -23.07 -0.08
CA ARG A 120 -3.46 -24.20 -0.77
C ARG A 120 -3.31 -25.37 0.19
N SER A 121 -4.34 -25.65 0.97
CA SER A 121 -4.50 -26.97 1.57
C SER A 121 -4.45 -27.98 0.42
N GLN A 122 -3.32 -28.69 0.31
CA GLN A 122 -3.19 -29.87 -0.54
C GLN A 122 -4.04 -31.00 0.03
#